data_AF-A0A660UEC5-F1
#
_entry.id   AF-A0A660UEC5-F1
#
_cell.length_a   1.000
_cell.length_b   1.000
_cell.length_c   1.000
_cell.angle_alpha   90.00
_cell.angle_beta   90.00
_cell.angle_gamma   90.00
#
_symmetry.space_group_name_H-M   'P 1'
#
loop_
_entity.id
_entity.type
_entity.pdbx_description
1 polymer ?
#
loop_
_entity_poly.entity_id
_entity_poly.type
_entity_poly.pdbx_seq_one_letter_code
_entity_poly.pdbx_strand_id
1 'polypeptide(L)'
;MKHDKNQCRSARNARCGLFGSFKLRLLQQLDDHVAECPKCQRRFAMTNRVELALMLTKSQPYEMGLLARANNKALDVLTHSLRFAPKSTLLRQAKSDVNRVEKARPVIERVLNVAACLFVVIMIKTGVSNSLQ
;
A
#
# COMPACT_ATOMS: atom_id res chain seq x y z
N MET A 1 -0.85 46.22 -27.23
CA MET A 1 -0.15 44.91 -27.25
C MET A 1 -0.67 44.09 -26.09
N LYS A 2 -1.34 42.96 -26.36
CA LYS A 2 -2.15 42.18 -25.41
C LYS A 2 -1.26 41.29 -24.54
N HIS A 3 -1.47 41.34 -23.22
CA HIS A 3 -0.81 40.49 -22.23
C HIS A 3 -1.20 39.02 -22.42
N ASP A 4 -0.21 38.18 -22.70
CA ASP A 4 -0.37 36.76 -23.02
C ASP A 4 -0.57 35.93 -21.73
N LYS A 5 -1.81 35.52 -21.45
CA LYS A 5 -2.23 34.75 -20.25
C LYS A 5 -1.71 33.29 -20.22
N ASN A 6 -0.86 32.89 -21.17
CA ASN A 6 -0.52 31.49 -21.44
C ASN A 6 0.86 31.06 -20.90
N GLN A 7 1.71 31.98 -20.46
CA GLN A 7 3.06 31.64 -19.96
C GLN A 7 3.05 30.90 -18.60
N CYS A 8 2.06 31.16 -17.74
CA CYS A 8 1.97 30.48 -16.43
C CYS A 8 1.56 29.00 -16.51
N ARG A 9 0.97 28.54 -17.61
CA ARG A 9 0.57 27.12 -17.80
C ARG A 9 1.74 26.25 -18.25
N SER A 10 2.64 26.79 -19.08
CA SER A 10 3.86 26.08 -19.51
C SER A 10 4.87 25.91 -18.36
N ALA A 11 5.02 26.93 -17.50
CA ALA A 11 5.90 26.86 -16.33
C ALA A 11 5.43 25.88 -15.23
N ARG A 12 4.14 25.51 -15.22
CA ARG A 12 3.59 24.52 -14.26
C ARG A 12 3.90 23.07 -14.68
N ASN A 13 3.93 22.78 -15.99
CA ASN A 13 4.33 21.47 -16.51
C ASN A 13 5.86 21.28 -16.57
N ALA A 14 6.64 22.37 -16.67
CA ALA A 14 8.10 22.31 -16.67
C ALA A 14 8.70 21.88 -15.31
N ARG A 15 8.00 22.11 -14.19
CA ARG A 15 8.49 21.74 -12.85
C ARG A 15 8.37 20.25 -12.50
N CYS A 16 7.56 19.48 -13.24
CA CYS A 16 7.54 18.02 -13.13
C CYS A 16 8.55 17.32 -14.06
N GLY A 17 9.13 18.04 -15.03
CA GLY A 17 10.06 17.48 -16.02
C GLY A 17 11.44 17.20 -15.43
N LEU A 18 12.09 18.18 -14.80
CA LEU A 18 13.50 18.06 -14.42
C LEU A 18 13.76 16.97 -13.37
N PHE A 19 12.94 16.93 -12.32
CA PHE A 19 13.05 15.90 -11.26
C PHE A 19 12.64 14.51 -11.77
N GLY A 20 11.65 14.43 -12.65
CA GLY A 20 11.22 13.19 -13.29
C GLY A 20 12.31 12.61 -14.20
N SER A 21 12.89 13.45 -15.07
CA SER A 21 13.99 13.08 -15.97
C SER A 21 15.26 12.71 -15.22
N PHE A 22 15.60 13.43 -14.14
CA PHE A 22 16.74 13.11 -13.30
C PHE A 22 16.56 11.79 -12.57
N LYS A 23 15.37 11.53 -12.01
CA LYS A 23 15.03 10.24 -11.39
C LYS A 23 15.12 9.08 -12.38
N LEU A 24 14.63 9.27 -13.61
CA LEU A 24 14.68 8.25 -14.65
C LEU A 24 16.12 7.91 -15.04
N ARG A 25 16.98 8.92 -15.20
CA ARG A 25 18.40 8.76 -15.52
C ARG A 25 19.17 8.07 -14.39
N LEU A 26 18.89 8.43 -13.14
CA LEU A 26 19.48 7.77 -11.97
C LEU A 26 19.06 6.31 -11.85
N LEU A 27 17.79 6.00 -12.13
CA LEU A 27 17.31 4.61 -12.13
C LEU A 27 18.01 3.78 -13.21
N GLN A 28 18.17 4.32 -14.42
CA GLN A 28 18.93 3.66 -15.48
C GLN A 28 20.40 3.43 -15.08
N GLN A 29 21.08 4.44 -14.56
CA GLN A 29 22.46 4.28 -14.09
C GLN A 29 22.61 3.28 -12.94
N LEU A 30 21.60 3.18 -12.07
CA LEU A 30 21.56 2.18 -11.00
C LEU A 30 21.36 0.77 -11.56
N ASP A 31 20.44 0.58 -12.50
CA ASP A 31 20.21 -0.71 -13.15
C ASP A 31 21.46 -1.20 -13.90
N ASP A 32 22.11 -0.31 -14.66
CA ASP A 32 23.37 -0.61 -15.36
C ASP A 32 24.48 -1.00 -14.36
N HIS A 33 24.62 -0.22 -13.27
CA HIS A 33 25.61 -0.50 -12.22
C HIS A 33 25.35 -1.83 -11.48
N VAL A 34 24.08 -2.17 -11.26
CA VAL A 34 23.70 -3.42 -10.60
C VAL A 34 23.94 -4.63 -11.50
N ALA A 35 23.82 -4.47 -12.83
CA ALA A 35 24.16 -5.49 -13.80
C ALA A 35 25.67 -5.79 -13.84
N GLU A 36 26.52 -4.78 -13.66
CA GLU A 36 27.99 -4.93 -13.74
C GLU A 36 28.65 -5.26 -12.40
N CYS A 37 28.03 -4.92 -11.27
CA CYS A 37 28.62 -5.12 -9.94
C CYS A 37 28.04 -6.35 -9.20
N PRO A 38 28.77 -7.47 -9.05
CA PRO A 38 28.26 -8.69 -8.40
C PRO A 38 27.97 -8.51 -6.90
N LYS A 39 28.64 -7.55 -6.24
CA LYS A 39 28.41 -7.22 -4.84
C LYS A 39 27.07 -6.51 -4.64
N CYS A 40 26.72 -5.60 -5.55
CA CYS A 40 25.44 -4.91 -5.56
C CYS A 40 24.32 -5.87 -5.94
N GLN A 41 24.52 -6.71 -6.96
CA GLN A 41 23.56 -7.74 -7.37
C GLN A 41 23.19 -8.68 -6.21
N ARG A 42 24.18 -9.15 -5.43
CA ARG A 42 23.92 -9.97 -4.23
C ARG A 42 23.13 -9.21 -3.16
N ARG A 43 23.42 -7.92 -2.95
CA ARG A 43 22.67 -7.08 -2.00
C ARG A 43 21.22 -6.90 -2.43
N PHE A 44 20.97 -6.55 -3.70
CA PHE A 44 19.62 -6.44 -4.26
C PHE A 44 18.85 -7.76 -4.21
N ALA A 45 19.50 -8.89 -4.52
CA ALA A 45 18.87 -10.21 -4.41
C ALA A 45 18.46 -10.54 -2.96
N MET A 46 19.25 -10.16 -1.95
CA MET A 46 18.88 -10.33 -0.55
C MET A 46 17.72 -9.39 -0.15
N THR A 47 17.73 -8.13 -0.59
CA THR A 47 16.62 -7.19 -0.32
C THR A 47 15.32 -7.67 -0.95
N ASN A 48 15.36 -8.12 -2.20
CA ASN A 48 14.19 -8.70 -2.88
C ASN A 48 13.68 -9.94 -2.15
N ARG A 49 14.56 -10.80 -1.58
CA ARG A 49 14.13 -11.94 -0.75
C ARG A 49 13.43 -11.50 0.53
N VAL A 50 13.90 -10.43 1.18
CA VAL A 50 13.25 -9.87 2.37
C VAL A 50 11.91 -9.25 2.01
N GLU A 51 11.83 -8.52 0.91
CA GLU A 51 10.58 -7.94 0.41
C GLU A 51 9.57 -9.02 0.02
N LEU A 52 10.00 -10.06 -0.69
CA LEU A 52 9.18 -11.23 -0.99
C LEU A 52 8.74 -11.96 0.28
N ALA A 53 9.62 -12.18 1.24
CA ALA A 53 9.27 -12.78 2.54
C ALA A 53 8.25 -11.92 3.30
N LEU A 54 8.41 -10.60 3.27
CA LEU A 54 7.49 -9.65 3.89
C LEU A 54 6.13 -9.64 3.16
N MET A 55 6.13 -9.67 1.83
CA MET A 55 4.91 -9.77 1.02
C MET A 55 4.19 -11.09 1.28
N LEU A 56 4.91 -12.22 1.35
CA LEU A 56 4.36 -13.53 1.70
C LEU A 56 3.78 -13.57 3.12
N THR A 57 4.45 -12.88 4.07
CA THR A 57 3.96 -12.74 5.45
C THR A 57 2.72 -11.84 5.51
N LYS A 58 2.65 -10.79 4.67
CA LYS A 58 1.47 -9.91 4.55
C LYS A 58 0.32 -10.57 3.79
N SER A 59 0.62 -11.43 2.81
CA SER A 59 -0.38 -12.13 1.99
C SER A 59 -0.92 -13.38 2.66
N GLN A 60 -0.26 -13.88 3.71
CA GLN A 60 -0.87 -14.87 4.58
C GLN A 60 -2.14 -14.26 5.17
N PRO A 61 -3.31 -14.88 4.95
CA PRO A 61 -4.51 -14.47 5.64
C PRO A 61 -4.21 -14.63 7.13
N TYR A 62 -4.11 -13.51 7.84
CA TYR A 62 -3.83 -13.56 9.26
C TYR A 62 -4.97 -14.34 9.90
N GLU A 63 -4.68 -15.57 10.34
CA GLU A 63 -5.63 -16.45 11.00
C GLU A 63 -6.35 -15.63 12.08
N MET A 64 -7.68 -15.64 12.03
CA MET A 64 -8.59 -14.85 12.86
C MET A 64 -8.33 -15.14 14.35
N GLY A 65 -7.35 -14.46 14.95
CA GLY A 65 -6.85 -14.81 16.27
C GLY A 65 -5.50 -14.21 16.66
N LEU A 66 -4.95 -13.24 15.91
CA LEU A 66 -3.70 -12.54 16.28
C LEU A 66 -3.76 -12.06 17.73
N LEU A 67 -4.86 -11.39 18.11
CA LEU A 67 -5.02 -10.82 19.43
C LEU A 67 -5.06 -11.89 20.52
N ALA A 68 -5.77 -13.00 20.29
CA ALA A 68 -5.78 -14.13 21.19
C ALA A 68 -4.39 -14.80 21.31
N ARG A 69 -3.64 -14.93 20.21
CA ARG A 69 -2.26 -15.46 20.22
C ARG A 69 -1.29 -14.54 20.94
N ALA A 70 -1.36 -13.23 20.69
CA ALA A 70 -0.53 -12.22 21.34
C ALA A 70 -0.81 -12.21 22.86
N ASN A 71 -2.08 -12.26 23.26
CA ASN A 71 -2.48 -12.33 24.66
C ASN A 71 -1.97 -13.61 25.34
N ASN A 72 -2.08 -14.78 24.68
CA ASN A 72 -1.52 -16.02 25.21
C ASN A 72 0.00 -15.93 25.39
N LYS A 73 0.71 -15.37 24.41
CA LYS A 73 2.18 -15.17 24.51
C LYS A 73 2.56 -14.17 25.61
N ALA A 74 1.79 -13.12 25.82
CA ALA A 74 2.01 -12.18 26.92
C ALA A 74 1.80 -12.86 28.28
N LEU A 75 0.77 -13.71 28.42
CA LEU A 75 0.50 -14.48 29.64
C LEU A 75 1.58 -15.53 29.93
N ASP A 76 2.25 -16.05 28.89
CA ASP A 76 3.38 -16.98 29.05
C ASP A 76 4.62 -16.31 29.67
N VAL A 77 4.78 -14.99 29.53
CA VAL A 77 5.88 -14.25 30.17
C VAL A 77 5.61 -13.99 31.66
N LEU A 78 4.34 -14.01 32.08
CA LEU A 78 3.96 -13.75 33.48
C LEU A 78 4.27 -14.95 34.38
N THR A 79 4.47 -14.66 35.67
CA THR A 79 4.61 -15.67 36.72
C THR A 79 3.36 -16.53 36.84
N HIS A 80 3.50 -17.74 37.39
CA HIS A 80 2.42 -18.72 37.50
C HIS A 80 1.14 -18.14 38.17
N SER A 81 1.29 -17.35 39.24
CA SER A 81 0.16 -16.74 39.95
C SER A 81 -0.67 -15.78 39.09
N LEU A 82 -0.01 -14.99 38.24
CA LEU A 82 -0.67 -14.04 37.34
C LEU A 82 -1.21 -14.71 36.08
N ARG A 83 -0.59 -15.81 35.64
CA ARG A 83 -1.03 -16.60 34.48
C ARG A 83 -2.38 -17.30 34.71
N PHE A 84 -2.67 -17.73 35.93
CA PHE A 84 -3.92 -18.42 36.30
C PHE A 84 -4.94 -17.52 37.03
N ALA A 85 -4.67 -16.22 37.12
CA ALA A 85 -5.60 -15.26 37.71
C ALA A 85 -6.91 -15.17 36.89
N PRO A 86 -8.06 -14.85 37.50
CA PRO A 86 -9.33 -14.71 36.78
C PRO A 86 -9.31 -13.59 35.72
N LYS A 87 -8.40 -12.62 35.82
CA LYS A 87 -8.20 -11.60 34.76
C LYS A 87 -7.49 -12.15 33.52
N SER A 88 -6.73 -13.24 33.64
CA SER A 88 -6.04 -13.85 32.51
C SER A 88 -7.01 -14.59 31.57
N THR A 89 -8.12 -15.12 32.09
CA THR A 89 -9.16 -15.77 31.27
C THR A 89 -9.88 -14.78 30.36
N LEU A 90 -10.12 -13.55 30.83
CA LEU A 90 -10.65 -12.44 30.02
C LEU A 90 -9.70 -12.09 28.87
N LEU A 91 -8.39 -12.07 29.12
CA LEU A 91 -7.39 -11.82 28.08
C LEU A 91 -7.30 -12.97 27.06
N ARG A 92 -7.50 -14.22 27.49
CA ARG A 92 -7.54 -15.38 26.58
C ARG A 92 -8.78 -15.40 25.69
N GLN A 93 -9.91 -14.94 26.22
CA GLN A 93 -11.20 -14.92 25.52
C GLN A 93 -11.42 -13.62 24.71
N ALA A 94 -10.59 -12.59 24.93
CA ALA A 94 -10.58 -11.40 24.12
C ALA A 94 -10.27 -11.77 22.66
N LYS A 95 -11.30 -11.72 21.82
CA LYS A 95 -11.17 -11.85 20.38
C LYS A 95 -10.96 -10.46 19.81
N SER A 96 -10.13 -10.33 18.77
CA SER A 96 -10.11 -9.10 17.99
C SER A 96 -11.50 -8.88 17.41
N ASP A 97 -12.17 -7.79 17.80
CA ASP A 97 -13.36 -7.34 17.11
C ASP A 97 -12.88 -6.82 15.74
N VAL A 98 -12.84 -7.73 14.77
CA VAL A 98 -12.49 -7.37 13.40
C VAL A 98 -13.62 -6.46 12.93
N ASN A 99 -13.33 -5.17 12.92
CA ASN A 99 -14.24 -4.12 12.52
C ASN A 99 -15.02 -4.58 11.29
N ARG A 100 -16.36 -4.52 11.35
CA ARG A 100 -17.24 -4.94 10.23
C ARG A 100 -16.87 -4.26 8.91
N VAL A 101 -16.25 -3.09 8.99
CA VAL A 101 -15.69 -2.31 7.88
C VAL A 101 -14.54 -3.06 7.17
N GLU A 102 -13.65 -3.71 7.93
CA GLU A 102 -12.54 -4.51 7.38
C GLU A 102 -13.08 -5.73 6.61
N LYS A 103 -14.16 -6.34 7.13
CA LYS A 103 -14.88 -7.43 6.43
C LYS A 103 -15.60 -6.96 5.17
N ALA A 104 -16.07 -5.71 5.15
CA ALA A 104 -16.75 -5.11 4.00
C ALA A 104 -15.78 -4.59 2.94
N ARG A 105 -14.50 -4.41 3.27
CA ARG A 105 -13.44 -3.89 2.38
C ARG A 105 -13.40 -4.56 0.99
N PRO A 106 -13.42 -5.90 0.84
CA PRO A 106 -13.41 -6.52 -0.49
C PRO A 106 -14.71 -6.28 -1.28
N VAL A 107 -15.84 -6.08 -0.60
CA VAL A 107 -17.12 -5.75 -1.25
C VAL A 107 -17.10 -4.30 -1.71
N ILE A 108 -16.59 -3.40 -0.87
CA ILE A 108 -16.43 -1.97 -1.19
C ILE A 108 -15.50 -1.79 -2.39
N GLU A 109 -14.36 -2.49 -2.43
CA GLU A 109 -13.42 -2.43 -3.57
C GLU A 109 -14.07 -2.90 -4.88
N ARG A 110 -14.87 -3.97 -4.87
CA ARG A 110 -15.61 -4.43 -6.06
C ARG A 110 -16.64 -3.40 -6.51
N VAL A 111 -17.39 -2.82 -5.58
CA VAL A 111 -18.39 -1.77 -5.89
C VAL A 111 -17.72 -0.53 -6.45
N LEU A 112 -16.57 -0.11 -5.90
CA LEU A 112 -15.79 1.03 -6.40
C LEU A 112 -15.29 0.80 -7.82
N ASN A 113 -14.79 -0.41 -8.15
CA ASN A 113 -14.36 -0.73 -9.50
C ASN A 113 -15.52 -0.71 -10.51
N VAL A 114 -16.68 -1.26 -10.14
CA VAL A 114 -17.89 -1.19 -10.97
C VAL A 114 -18.36 0.26 -11.15
N ALA A 115 -18.35 1.05 -10.07
CA ALA A 115 -18.71 2.46 -10.12
C ALA A 115 -17.75 3.28 -11.00
N ALA A 116 -16.45 2.99 -10.96
CA ALA A 116 -15.46 3.63 -11.83
C ALA A 116 -15.73 3.32 -13.31
N CYS A 117 -16.02 2.06 -13.66
CA CYS A 117 -16.41 1.69 -15.02
C CYS A 117 -17.70 2.41 -15.46
N LEU A 118 -18.70 2.44 -14.60
CA LEU A 118 -19.99 3.07 -14.89
C LEU A 118 -19.84 4.60 -15.07
N PHE A 119 -18.98 5.23 -14.27
CA PHE A 119 -18.63 6.65 -14.38
C PHE A 119 -17.98 6.97 -15.72
N VAL A 120 -17.04 6.13 -16.19
CA VAL A 120 -16.41 6.29 -17.51
C VAL A 120 -17.45 6.18 -18.62
N VAL A 121 -18.35 5.19 -18.55
CA VAL A 121 -19.44 5.03 -19.55
C VAL A 121 -20.38 6.24 -19.55
N ILE A 122 -20.73 6.76 -18.38
CA ILE A 122 -21.56 7.97 -18.25
C ILE A 122 -20.83 9.16 -18.86
N MET A 123 -19.55 9.39 -18.54
CA MET A 123 -18.78 10.50 -19.11
C MET A 123 -18.73 10.46 -20.64
N ILE A 124 -18.57 9.27 -21.22
CA ILE A 124 -18.61 9.06 -22.67
C ILE A 124 -20.00 9.36 -23.22
N LYS A 125 -21.06 8.87 -22.56
CA LYS A 125 -22.45 9.02 -23.03
C LYS A 125 -22.98 10.44 -22.90
N THR A 126 -22.58 11.18 -21.87
CA THR A 126 -22.97 12.58 -21.65
C THR A 126 -22.16 13.56 -22.48
N GLY A 127 -21.15 13.09 -23.24
CA GLY A 127 -20.40 13.93 -24.17
C GLY A 127 -19.75 15.13 -23.50
N VAL A 128 -19.19 14.98 -22.29
CA VAL A 128 -18.44 16.07 -21.63
C VAL A 128 -17.23 16.51 -22.46
N SER A 129 -16.81 15.69 -23.43
CA SER A 129 -15.89 16.02 -24.51
C SER A 129 -16.39 17.10 -25.50
N ASN A 130 -17.69 17.43 -25.55
CA ASN A 130 -18.21 18.54 -26.38
C ASN A 130 -18.14 19.92 -25.70
N SER A 131 -17.81 19.98 -24.41
CA SER A 131 -17.66 21.27 -23.70
C SER A 131 -16.21 21.77 -23.65
N LEU A 132 -15.30 21.10 -24.36
CA LEU A 132 -13.86 21.40 -24.39
C LEU A 132 -13.34 21.60 -25.82
N GLN A 133 -14.21 22.10 -26.70
CA GLN A 133 -13.87 22.59 -28.03
C GLN A 133 -14.26 24.07 -28.13
#